data_AF-A0A2E4FDH6-F1
#
_entry.id   AF-A0A2E4FDH6-F1
#
_cell.length_a   1.000
_cell.length_b   1.000
_cell.length_c   1.000
_cell.angle_alpha   90.00
_cell.angle_beta   90.00
_cell.angle_gamma   90.00
#
_symmetry.space_group_name_H-M   'P 1'
#
loop_
_entity.id
_entity.type
_entity.pdbx_description
1 polymer ?
#
loop_
_entity_poly.entity_id
_entity_poly.type
_entity_poly.pdbx_seq_one_letter_code
_entity_poly.pdbx_strand_id
1 'polypeptide(L)'
;MIITQTRETRQFVGSMNPGADMVDSLTQICVDNSILCGHFNGVGYLRNPRIQTYNVTQKGFEEAEELTGTFHVVAMHGNVSLQGKKTVFRCHVVGTLRSDEEDPVLVGGELVGGEVVAIEFSLATVDDIRLYRVEDDRTGLDPWLHMDLSGGDSGEERIELPIIESAPGSAPPTASGSPPPVAAPETSESGNPEVLVNDWLDHPTLGAARVLAVESDEKVTIELESGRKVQLHLGLLQVTQSGTKDGGRLYKVTIRRRR
;
A
#
# COMPACT_ATOMS: atom_id res chain seq x y z
N MET A 1 27.77 -1.19 -10.98
CA MET A 1 27.53 -0.57 -9.65
C MET A 1 26.65 0.64 -9.89
N ILE A 2 25.50 0.69 -9.23
CA ILE A 2 24.54 1.80 -9.32
C ILE A 2 24.49 2.45 -7.93
N ILE A 3 24.72 3.76 -7.86
CA ILE A 3 24.66 4.54 -6.62
C ILE A 3 23.96 5.86 -6.95
N THR A 4 23.00 6.26 -6.11
CA THR A 4 22.27 7.52 -6.24
C THR A 4 21.88 8.05 -4.86
N GLN A 5 21.41 9.30 -4.83
CA GLN A 5 20.89 9.96 -3.63
C GLN A 5 19.45 10.43 -3.91
N THR A 6 18.54 10.11 -3.00
CA THR A 6 17.17 10.64 -2.97
C THR A 6 17.09 11.99 -2.27
N ARG A 7 16.09 12.78 -2.66
CA ARG A 7 15.67 14.03 -2.02
C ARG A 7 14.22 13.99 -1.53
N GLU A 8 13.43 13.02 -1.98
CA GLU A 8 11.99 12.91 -1.69
C GLU A 8 11.66 11.56 -1.08
N THR A 9 11.24 11.58 0.18
CA THR A 9 10.86 10.37 0.94
C THR A 9 9.54 10.57 1.68
N ARG A 10 8.74 9.49 1.73
CA ARG A 10 7.61 9.35 2.65
C ARG A 10 7.88 8.20 3.60
N GLN A 11 7.28 8.24 4.78
CA GLN A 11 7.35 7.16 5.76
C GLN A 11 5.94 6.63 6.03
N PHE A 12 5.77 5.32 5.88
CA PHE A 12 4.58 4.59 6.28
C PHE A 12 4.93 3.75 7.51
N VAL A 13 4.01 3.71 8.46
CA VAL A 13 4.03 2.79 9.59
C VAL A 13 2.69 2.10 9.63
N GLY A 14 2.68 0.81 9.92
CA GLY A 14 1.45 0.04 9.83
C GLY A 14 1.51 -1.27 10.58
N SER A 15 0.33 -1.85 10.72
CA SER A 15 0.14 -3.20 11.18
C SER A 15 -0.75 -3.94 10.19
N MET A 16 -0.48 -5.23 9.98
CA MET A 16 -1.27 -6.10 9.12
C MET A 16 -2.16 -7.02 9.96
N ASN A 17 -3.43 -7.11 9.54
CA ASN A 17 -4.41 -7.98 10.17
C ASN A 17 -4.21 -9.45 9.76
N PRO A 18 -4.69 -10.39 10.58
CA PRO A 18 -4.54 -11.82 10.32
C PRO A 18 -5.21 -12.28 9.01
N GLY A 19 -4.66 -13.34 8.43
CA GLY A 19 -5.30 -14.13 7.37
C GLY A 19 -4.97 -13.70 5.93
N ALA A 20 -4.26 -12.59 5.73
CA ALA A 20 -3.78 -12.18 4.41
C ALA A 20 -2.38 -12.75 4.13
N ASP A 21 -2.03 -12.93 2.86
CA ASP A 21 -0.64 -13.23 2.48
C ASP A 21 0.23 -11.98 2.63
N MET A 22 1.39 -12.14 3.27
CA MET A 22 2.30 -11.05 3.61
C MET A 22 2.85 -10.31 2.38
N VAL A 23 3.31 -11.06 1.37
CA VAL A 23 4.00 -10.50 0.20
C VAL A 23 3.00 -9.85 -0.73
N ASP A 24 1.85 -10.49 -0.94
CA ASP A 24 0.76 -9.93 -1.75
C ASP A 24 0.20 -8.66 -1.11
N SER A 25 -0.02 -8.67 0.20
CA SER A 25 -0.54 -7.50 0.93
C SER A 25 0.40 -6.31 0.83
N LEU A 26 1.71 -6.51 0.99
CA LEU A 26 2.69 -5.42 0.83
C LEU A 26 2.78 -4.93 -0.60
N THR A 27 2.71 -5.84 -1.57
CA THR A 27 2.71 -5.47 -2.99
C THR A 27 1.49 -4.59 -3.29
N GLN A 28 0.31 -4.96 -2.77
CA GLN A 28 -0.92 -4.18 -2.94
C GLN A 28 -0.83 -2.80 -2.28
N ILE A 29 -0.30 -2.72 -1.05
CA ILE A 29 -0.05 -1.42 -0.38
C ILE A 29 0.84 -0.53 -1.25
N CYS A 30 1.88 -1.09 -1.87
CA CYS A 30 2.76 -0.34 -2.75
C CYS A 30 2.03 0.17 -4.01
N VAL A 31 1.22 -0.68 -4.64
CA VAL A 31 0.41 -0.30 -5.80
C VAL A 31 -0.57 0.82 -5.45
N ASP A 32 -1.37 0.63 -4.39
CA ASP A 32 -2.42 1.57 -3.99
C ASP A 32 -1.86 2.96 -3.64
N ASN A 33 -0.65 3.00 -3.09
CA ASN A 33 0.02 4.24 -2.68
C ASN A 33 1.04 4.77 -3.70
N SER A 34 1.09 4.15 -4.90
CA SER A 34 2.02 4.50 -5.98
C SER A 34 3.48 4.53 -5.51
N ILE A 35 3.88 3.52 -4.74
CA ILE A 35 5.23 3.32 -4.23
C ILE A 35 5.98 2.45 -5.24
N LEU A 36 6.93 3.06 -5.94
CA LEU A 36 7.71 2.40 -7.00
C LEU A 36 9.15 2.08 -6.57
N CYS A 37 9.61 2.70 -5.49
CA CYS A 37 10.91 2.48 -4.89
C CYS A 37 10.84 2.71 -3.38
N GLY A 38 11.55 1.90 -2.60
CA GLY A 38 11.56 2.04 -1.15
C GLY A 38 12.24 0.92 -0.40
N HIS A 39 12.29 1.07 0.92
CA HIS A 39 12.88 0.13 1.87
C HIS A 39 11.88 -0.22 2.96
N PHE A 40 11.81 -1.50 3.27
CA PHE A 40 10.86 -2.08 4.22
C PHE A 40 11.59 -2.71 5.40
N ASN A 41 11.05 -2.52 6.60
CA ASN A 41 11.45 -3.25 7.79
C ASN A 41 10.20 -3.70 8.55
N GLY A 42 10.18 -4.94 9.05
CA GLY A 42 9.06 -5.45 9.85
C GLY A 42 9.43 -6.56 10.81
N VAL A 43 8.56 -6.77 11.79
CA VAL A 43 8.65 -7.81 12.82
C VAL A 43 7.25 -8.35 13.13
N GLY A 44 7.18 -9.52 13.77
CA GLY A 44 5.92 -10.10 14.23
C GLY A 44 5.83 -11.61 13.98
N TYR A 45 4.69 -12.06 13.49
CA TYR A 45 4.35 -13.48 13.35
C TYR A 45 3.67 -13.78 12.02
N LEU A 46 4.15 -14.84 11.39
CA LEU A 46 3.53 -15.47 10.23
C LEU A 46 3.13 -16.90 10.58
N ARG A 47 2.13 -17.43 9.87
CA ARG A 47 1.80 -18.84 9.84
C ARG A 47 2.20 -19.39 8.48
N ASN A 48 2.82 -20.57 8.50
CA ASN A 48 3.23 -21.31 7.31
C ASN A 48 4.00 -20.44 6.28
N PRO A 49 5.12 -19.79 6.67
CA PRO A 49 5.86 -18.97 5.73
C PRO A 49 6.42 -19.83 4.58
N ARG A 50 6.41 -19.27 3.38
CA ARG A 50 7.05 -19.84 2.20
C ARG A 50 8.37 -19.13 1.97
N ILE A 51 9.47 -19.88 2.06
CA ILE A 51 10.83 -19.35 2.00
C ILE A 51 11.60 -20.06 0.89
N GLN A 52 12.41 -19.30 0.15
CA GLN A 52 13.35 -19.84 -0.83
C GLN A 52 14.78 -19.40 -0.55
N THR A 53 15.73 -20.22 -0.99
CA THR A 53 17.16 -20.03 -0.83
C THR A 53 17.85 -20.00 -2.18
N TYR A 54 18.81 -19.09 -2.33
CA TYR A 54 19.59 -19.00 -3.57
C TYR A 54 20.75 -20.01 -3.54
N ASN A 55 20.82 -20.86 -4.58
CA ASN A 55 21.87 -21.83 -4.76
C ASN A 55 22.87 -21.36 -5.83
N VAL A 56 24.07 -20.96 -5.41
CA VAL A 56 25.11 -20.46 -6.32
C VAL A 56 25.61 -21.51 -7.32
N THR A 57 25.53 -22.79 -6.98
CA THR A 57 25.98 -23.89 -7.85
C THR A 57 24.98 -24.10 -8.99
N GLN A 58 23.68 -24.03 -8.68
CA GLN A 58 22.60 -24.16 -9.67
C GLN A 58 22.25 -22.84 -10.36
N LYS A 59 22.75 -21.70 -9.86
CA LYS A 59 22.51 -20.34 -10.37
C LYS A 59 21.03 -20.00 -10.44
N GLY A 60 20.37 -20.09 -9.29
CA GLY A 60 18.96 -19.77 -9.17
C GLY A 60 18.46 -20.02 -7.75
N PHE A 61 17.19 -19.72 -7.55
CA PHE A 61 16.50 -20.10 -6.32
C PHE A 61 16.11 -21.57 -6.37
N GLU A 62 16.25 -22.22 -5.22
CA GLU A 62 15.58 -23.49 -4.96
C GLU A 62 14.06 -23.26 -4.91
N GLU A 63 13.28 -24.32 -5.11
CA GLU A 63 11.83 -24.22 -4.99
C GLU A 63 11.47 -23.73 -3.58
N ALA A 64 10.50 -22.81 -3.50
CA ALA A 64 10.07 -22.27 -2.24
C ALA A 64 9.45 -23.35 -1.36
N GLU A 65 10.00 -23.52 -0.16
CA GLU A 65 9.51 -24.46 0.84
C GLU A 65 8.47 -23.78 1.73
N GLU A 66 7.33 -24.44 1.94
CA GLU A 66 6.35 -24.03 2.93
C GLU A 66 6.67 -24.68 4.28
N LEU A 67 6.92 -23.84 5.28
CA LEU A 67 7.33 -24.30 6.60
C LEU A 67 6.14 -24.33 7.55
N THR A 68 5.61 -25.52 7.86
CA THR A 68 4.42 -25.65 8.70
C THR A 68 4.69 -25.17 10.14
N GLY A 69 3.85 -24.26 10.64
CA GLY A 69 3.90 -23.80 12.03
C GLY A 69 3.79 -22.29 12.19
N THR A 70 4.11 -21.82 13.40
CA THR A 70 4.16 -20.39 13.72
C THR A 70 5.59 -19.88 13.62
N PHE A 71 5.81 -18.90 12.75
CA PHE A 71 7.10 -18.28 12.54
C PHE A 71 7.17 -16.91 13.21
N HIS A 72 8.00 -16.79 14.23
CA HIS A 72 8.31 -15.52 14.87
C HIS A 72 9.36 -14.79 14.05
N VAL A 73 8.93 -13.76 13.34
CA VAL A 73 9.74 -12.88 12.50
C VAL A 73 10.54 -11.93 13.40
N VAL A 74 11.80 -12.27 13.64
CA VAL A 74 12.73 -11.45 14.43
C VAL A 74 13.19 -10.24 13.62
N ALA A 75 13.42 -10.43 12.32
CA ALA A 75 13.69 -9.33 11.39
C ALA A 75 13.23 -9.69 9.98
N MET A 76 12.58 -8.74 9.34
CA MET A 76 12.23 -8.78 7.92
C MET A 76 12.70 -7.50 7.26
N HIS A 77 13.52 -7.62 6.24
CA HIS A 77 14.08 -6.50 5.50
C HIS A 77 13.79 -6.67 4.01
N GLY A 78 13.28 -5.61 3.38
CA GLY A 78 12.92 -5.68 1.99
C GLY A 78 13.10 -4.37 1.25
N ASN A 79 12.85 -4.43 -0.05
CA ASN A 79 12.80 -3.26 -0.90
C ASN A 79 11.68 -3.40 -1.93
N VAL A 80 11.21 -2.23 -2.37
CA VAL A 80 10.26 -2.07 -3.46
C VAL A 80 11.04 -1.57 -4.67
N SER A 81 10.75 -2.13 -5.83
CA SER A 81 11.35 -1.75 -7.12
C SER A 81 10.44 -2.19 -8.27
N LEU A 82 10.89 -2.01 -9.51
CA LEU A 82 10.12 -2.36 -10.70
C LEU A 82 10.77 -3.51 -11.46
N GLN A 83 9.95 -4.35 -12.09
CA GLN A 83 10.38 -5.26 -13.15
C GLN A 83 9.42 -5.07 -14.34
N GLY A 84 9.93 -4.48 -15.42
CA GLY A 84 9.08 -3.94 -16.48
C GLY A 84 8.09 -2.91 -15.91
N LYS A 85 6.78 -3.21 -16.02
CA LYS A 85 5.69 -2.35 -15.53
C LYS A 85 5.11 -2.80 -14.18
N LYS A 86 5.68 -3.84 -13.55
CA LYS A 86 5.18 -4.42 -12.31
C LYS A 86 5.97 -3.94 -11.11
N THR A 87 5.26 -3.59 -10.03
CA THR A 87 5.86 -3.40 -8.70
C THR A 87 6.30 -4.75 -8.16
N VAL A 88 7.56 -4.83 -7.73
CA VAL A 88 8.15 -6.02 -7.13
C VAL A 88 8.58 -5.68 -5.71
N PHE A 89 8.02 -6.42 -4.76
CA PHE A 89 8.46 -6.43 -3.38
C PHE A 89 9.36 -7.65 -3.16
N ARG A 90 10.62 -7.43 -2.77
CA ARG A 90 11.53 -8.51 -2.36
C ARG A 90 11.91 -8.31 -0.92
N CYS A 91 11.77 -9.36 -0.10
CA CYS A 91 12.18 -9.31 1.29
C CYS A 91 12.87 -10.59 1.75
N HIS A 92 13.79 -10.42 2.69
CA HIS A 92 14.44 -11.49 3.41
C HIS A 92 13.97 -11.47 4.85
N VAL A 93 13.82 -12.66 5.43
CA VAL A 93 13.39 -12.85 6.80
C VAL A 93 14.40 -13.68 7.57
N VAL A 94 14.47 -13.43 8.87
CA VAL A 94 15.09 -14.32 9.85
C VAL A 94 14.19 -14.37 11.08
N GLY A 95 14.07 -15.57 11.65
CA GLY A 95 13.16 -15.80 12.75
C GLY A 95 13.25 -17.21 13.30
N THR A 96 12.37 -17.52 14.25
CA THR A 96 12.28 -18.86 14.83
C THR A 96 10.96 -19.50 14.42
N LEU A 97 11.01 -20.68 13.82
CA LEU A 97 9.85 -21.50 13.51
C LEU A 97 9.54 -22.41 14.70
N ARG A 98 8.28 -22.44 15.13
CA ARG A 98 7.74 -23.39 16.09
C ARG A 98 6.67 -24.26 15.42
N SER A 99 6.98 -25.54 15.28
CA SER A 99 6.06 -26.64 14.99
C SER A 99 5.52 -27.20 16.31
N ASP A 100 4.43 -27.98 16.25
CA ASP A 100 3.88 -28.63 17.43
C ASP A 100 4.88 -29.65 17.99
N GLU A 101 5.20 -29.51 19.28
CA GLU A 101 6.06 -30.42 20.08
C GLU A 101 7.59 -30.36 19.83
N GLU A 102 8.09 -29.50 18.95
CA GLU A 102 9.52 -29.34 18.70
C GLU A 102 10.10 -28.04 19.30
N ASP A 103 11.40 -28.06 19.59
CA ASP A 103 12.13 -26.86 19.96
C ASP A 103 12.15 -25.85 18.79
N PRO A 104 12.02 -24.53 19.05
CA PRO A 104 12.06 -23.54 17.99
C PRO A 104 13.38 -23.59 17.21
N VAL A 105 13.28 -23.66 15.88
CA VAL A 105 14.45 -23.68 14.98
C VAL A 105 14.64 -22.33 14.32
N LEU A 106 15.90 -21.89 14.19
CA LEU A 106 16.23 -20.67 13.45
C LEU A 106 16.05 -20.93 11.96
N VAL A 107 15.30 -20.06 11.29
CA VAL A 107 15.10 -20.10 9.85
C VAL A 107 15.29 -18.73 9.25
N GLY A 108 15.83 -18.67 8.04
CA GLY A 108 15.89 -17.46 7.24
C GLY A 108 16.04 -17.74 5.75
N GLY A 109 15.73 -16.74 4.94
CA GLY A 109 15.78 -16.81 3.47
C GLY A 109 14.98 -15.69 2.82
N GLU A 110 14.71 -15.80 1.52
CA GLU A 110 13.79 -14.89 0.82
C GLU A 110 12.35 -15.35 1.07
N LEU A 111 11.52 -14.45 1.63
CA LEU A 111 10.11 -14.73 1.87
C LEU A 111 9.32 -14.46 0.59
N VAL A 112 8.60 -15.48 0.12
CA VAL A 112 7.77 -15.42 -1.10
C VAL A 112 6.27 -15.58 -0.82
N GLY A 113 5.90 -15.68 0.45
CA GLY A 113 4.52 -15.76 0.92
C GLY A 113 4.46 -16.23 2.37
N GLY A 114 3.28 -16.18 2.95
CA GLY A 114 3.03 -16.58 4.32
C GLY A 114 1.85 -15.82 4.90
N GLU A 115 1.03 -16.52 5.66
CA GLU A 115 -0.17 -15.92 6.24
C GLU A 115 0.20 -15.04 7.42
N VAL A 116 -0.25 -13.80 7.40
CA VAL A 116 -0.07 -12.87 8.51
C VAL A 116 -0.84 -13.40 9.73
N VAL A 117 -0.15 -13.48 10.86
CA VAL A 117 -0.80 -13.58 12.18
C VAL A 117 -0.84 -12.19 12.80
N ALA A 118 0.31 -11.50 12.85
CA ALA A 118 0.41 -10.11 13.23
C ALA A 118 1.76 -9.57 12.76
N ILE A 119 1.78 -8.53 11.94
CA ILE A 119 3.04 -7.89 11.50
C ILE A 119 2.96 -6.41 11.76
N GLU A 120 4.01 -5.85 12.35
CA GLU A 120 4.23 -4.42 12.49
C GLU A 120 5.39 -4.00 11.60
N PHE A 121 5.24 -2.89 10.88
CA PHE A 121 6.22 -2.51 9.88
C PHE A 121 6.43 -1.00 9.73
N SER A 122 7.56 -0.68 9.13
CA SER A 122 7.87 0.62 8.56
C SER A 122 8.27 0.47 7.09
N LEU A 123 7.81 1.40 6.25
CA LEU A 123 8.14 1.46 4.83
C LEU A 123 8.54 2.89 4.47
N ALA A 124 9.83 3.07 4.18
CA ALA A 124 10.39 4.32 3.69
C ALA A 124 10.33 4.31 2.15
N THR A 125 9.64 5.27 1.56
CA THR A 125 9.58 5.40 0.10
C THR A 125 10.69 6.29 -0.42
N VAL A 126 11.01 6.10 -1.69
CA VAL A 126 11.91 6.93 -2.47
C VAL A 126 11.13 7.37 -3.70
N ASP A 127 10.68 8.62 -3.73
CA ASP A 127 9.65 9.06 -4.71
C ASP A 127 10.24 9.71 -5.96
N ASP A 128 11.50 10.15 -5.88
CA ASP A 128 12.25 10.78 -6.96
C ASP A 128 13.13 9.80 -7.75
N ILE A 129 13.14 8.51 -7.39
CA ILE A 129 13.93 7.46 -8.04
C ILE A 129 13.04 6.26 -8.37
N ARG A 130 13.30 5.65 -9.53
CA ARG A 130 12.78 4.33 -9.89
C ARG A 130 13.95 3.40 -10.17
N LEU A 131 13.91 2.20 -9.59
CA LEU A 131 14.92 1.17 -9.81
C LEU A 131 14.29 -0.01 -10.55
N TYR A 132 14.92 -0.45 -11.63
CA TYR A 132 14.42 -1.52 -12.48
C TYR A 132 15.30 -2.76 -12.40
N ARG A 133 14.64 -3.89 -12.18
CA ARG A 133 15.18 -5.24 -12.19
C ARG A 133 15.23 -5.77 -13.61
N VAL A 134 16.35 -6.37 -13.96
CA VAL A 134 16.54 -7.08 -15.22
C VAL A 134 17.23 -8.40 -14.91
N GLU A 135 16.74 -9.48 -15.49
CA GLU A 135 17.30 -10.82 -15.32
C GLU A 135 18.76 -10.86 -15.80
N ASP A 136 19.61 -11.48 -15.00
CA ASP A 136 21.03 -11.70 -15.28
C ASP A 136 21.29 -13.21 -15.38
N ASP A 137 21.36 -13.74 -16.59
CA ASP A 137 21.62 -15.16 -16.90
C ASP A 137 22.89 -15.72 -16.22
N ARG A 138 23.84 -14.86 -15.86
CA ARG A 138 25.07 -15.30 -15.18
C ARG A 138 24.78 -15.79 -13.76
N THR A 139 23.80 -15.18 -13.10
CA THR A 139 23.44 -15.40 -11.70
C THR A 139 22.05 -16.02 -11.55
N GLY A 140 21.17 -15.94 -12.54
CA GLY A 140 19.77 -16.32 -12.38
C GLY A 140 19.01 -15.40 -11.40
N LEU A 141 19.58 -14.22 -11.11
CA LEU A 141 18.96 -13.18 -10.30
C LEU A 141 18.52 -12.03 -11.19
N ASP A 142 17.70 -11.14 -10.64
CA ASP A 142 17.16 -9.94 -11.26
C ASP A 142 17.60 -8.68 -10.47
N PRO A 143 18.90 -8.34 -10.50
CA PRO A 143 19.43 -7.18 -9.80
C PRO A 143 18.91 -5.87 -10.40
N TRP A 144 19.08 -4.77 -9.68
CA TRP A 144 18.86 -3.44 -10.25
C TRP A 144 19.92 -3.15 -11.31
N LEU A 145 19.48 -2.91 -12.54
CA LEU A 145 20.36 -2.61 -13.68
C LEU A 145 20.06 -1.28 -14.36
N HIS A 146 18.90 -0.68 -14.08
CA HIS A 146 18.51 0.62 -14.63
C HIS A 146 17.83 1.50 -13.58
N MET A 147 17.97 2.81 -13.74
CA MET A 147 17.42 3.81 -12.84
C MET A 147 16.89 5.00 -13.63
N ASP A 148 15.71 5.48 -13.22
CA ASP A 148 15.18 6.78 -13.64
C ASP A 148 15.10 7.74 -12.45
N LEU A 149 15.30 9.02 -12.72
CA LEU A 149 15.04 10.10 -11.76
C LEU A 149 13.74 10.81 -12.15
N SER A 150 12.73 10.76 -11.28
CA SER A 150 11.51 11.55 -11.44
C SER A 150 11.78 12.99 -10.97
N GLY A 151 12.41 13.81 -11.82
CA GLY A 151 12.76 15.19 -11.44
C GLY A 151 13.40 16.09 -12.50
N GLY A 152 13.33 15.74 -13.79
CA GLY A 152 13.78 16.59 -14.89
C GLY A 152 12.61 16.99 -15.79
N ASP A 153 12.37 18.29 -15.91
CA ASP A 153 11.56 18.87 -17.00
C ASP A 153 12.31 18.66 -18.33
N SER A 154 12.25 17.45 -18.86
CA SER A 154 12.57 17.17 -20.26
C SER A 154 11.30 16.61 -20.87
N GLY A 155 10.68 17.40 -21.76
CA GLY A 155 9.45 17.10 -22.47
C GLY A 155 9.54 15.88 -23.39
N GLU A 156 9.75 14.71 -22.80
CA GLU A 156 9.61 13.40 -23.43
C GLU A 156 8.45 12.66 -22.77
N GLU A 157 7.70 11.96 -23.62
CA GLU A 157 6.37 11.41 -23.40
C GLU A 157 6.18 10.76 -22.03
N ARG A 158 5.15 11.21 -21.30
CA ARG A 158 4.57 10.43 -20.20
C ARG A 158 4.14 9.09 -20.77
N ILE A 159 4.94 8.05 -20.52
CA ILE A 159 4.55 6.67 -20.77
C ILE A 159 3.32 6.39 -19.91
N GLU A 160 2.15 6.30 -20.55
CA GLU A 160 0.92 5.84 -19.91
C GLU A 160 1.16 4.46 -19.30
N LEU A 161 0.91 4.36 -17.99
CA LEU A 161 0.91 3.10 -17.28
C LEU A 161 -0.39 2.35 -17.65
N PRO A 162 -0.32 1.13 -18.19
CA PRO A 162 -1.50 0.32 -18.45
C PRO A 162 -2.05 -0.20 -17.13
N ILE A 163 -3.35 -0.01 -16.97
CA ILE A 163 -4.20 -0.63 -15.94
C ILE A 163 -4.18 -2.14 -16.20
N ILE A 164 -3.83 -2.94 -15.20
CA ILE A 164 -4.06 -4.39 -15.24
C ILE A 164 -5.48 -4.65 -14.73
N GLU A 165 -6.30 -5.30 -15.56
CA GLU A 165 -7.61 -5.86 -15.21
C GLU A 165 -7.46 -6.89 -14.08
N SER A 166 -8.28 -6.75 -13.04
CA SER A 166 -8.49 -7.82 -12.06
C SER A 166 -9.32 -8.94 -12.70
N ALA A 167 -8.88 -10.18 -12.49
CA ALA A 167 -9.59 -11.38 -12.96
C ALA A 167 -10.98 -11.51 -12.31
N PRO A 168 -11.97 -12.12 -12.99
CA PRO A 168 -13.33 -12.21 -12.52
C PRO A 168 -13.49 -13.35 -11.50
N GLY A 169 -14.06 -13.05 -10.34
CA GLY A 169 -14.64 -14.07 -9.47
C GLY A 169 -14.21 -13.99 -8.01
N SER A 170 -14.82 -13.08 -7.27
CA SER A 170 -15.23 -13.36 -5.89
C SER A 170 -16.41 -12.46 -5.55
N ALA A 171 -17.60 -13.04 -5.63
CA ALA A 171 -18.82 -12.41 -5.19
C ALA A 171 -18.79 -12.28 -3.66
N PRO A 172 -19.11 -11.12 -3.07
CA PRO A 172 -19.39 -11.02 -1.66
C PRO A 172 -20.77 -11.64 -1.34
N PRO A 173 -20.95 -12.27 -0.17
CA PRO A 173 -22.23 -12.85 0.21
C PRO A 173 -23.29 -11.76 0.43
N THR A 174 -24.45 -11.97 -0.17
CA THR A 174 -25.69 -11.21 0.07
C THR A 174 -26.20 -11.42 1.48
N ALA A 175 -26.17 -10.37 2.31
CA ALA A 175 -26.95 -10.31 3.54
C ALA A 175 -28.16 -9.38 3.31
N SER A 176 -29.33 -10.01 3.19
CA SER A 176 -30.63 -9.35 3.20
C SER A 176 -31.01 -9.00 4.63
N GLY A 177 -31.20 -7.71 4.91
CA GLY A 177 -31.80 -7.22 6.16
C GLY A 177 -32.38 -5.83 5.95
N SER A 178 -33.71 -5.71 6.00
CA SER A 178 -34.41 -4.42 5.94
C SER A 178 -34.18 -3.62 7.24
N PRO A 179 -34.06 -2.28 7.19
CA PRO A 179 -33.88 -1.46 8.40
C PRO A 179 -35.23 -1.13 9.10
N PRO A 180 -35.28 -1.09 10.44
CA PRO A 180 -36.38 -0.48 11.19
C PRO A 180 -36.16 1.05 11.37
N PRO A 181 -37.20 1.80 11.84
CA PRO A 181 -37.40 3.20 11.46
C PRO A 181 -36.65 4.22 12.32
N VAL A 182 -36.48 5.38 11.69
CA VAL A 182 -35.86 6.63 12.15
C VAL A 182 -36.36 7.10 13.53
N ALA A 183 -35.41 7.41 14.41
CA ALA A 183 -35.59 8.30 15.55
C ALA A 183 -34.79 9.60 15.33
N ALA A 184 -35.35 10.70 15.83
CA ALA A 184 -34.99 12.10 15.64
C ALA A 184 -33.59 12.48 16.21
N PRO A 185 -33.05 13.68 15.87
CA PRO A 185 -31.62 13.93 15.84
C PRO A 185 -31.08 14.26 17.23
N GLU A 186 -30.02 13.54 17.64
CA GLU A 186 -29.15 13.97 18.72
C GLU A 186 -27.99 14.77 18.12
N THR A 187 -27.92 16.02 18.57
CA THR A 187 -26.86 17.00 18.31
C THR A 187 -25.48 16.41 18.59
N SER A 188 -24.67 16.21 17.56
CA SER A 188 -23.24 15.93 17.72
C SER A 188 -22.44 17.23 17.61
N GLU A 189 -21.90 17.64 18.75
CA GLU A 189 -20.86 18.66 18.87
C GLU A 189 -19.58 18.18 18.19
N SER A 190 -19.47 18.40 16.88
CA SER A 190 -18.18 18.52 16.22
C SER A 190 -18.34 19.53 15.10
N GLY A 191 -17.73 20.70 15.25
CA GLY A 191 -17.92 21.89 14.40
C GLY A 191 -17.39 21.77 12.97
N ASN A 192 -17.49 20.61 12.33
CA ASN A 192 -17.31 20.44 10.89
C ASN A 192 -18.68 20.49 10.20
N PRO A 193 -18.86 21.30 9.16
CA PRO A 193 -20.12 21.35 8.42
C PRO A 193 -20.38 20.03 7.66
N GLU A 194 -21.64 19.58 7.64
CA GLU A 194 -22.07 18.39 6.88
C GLU A 194 -21.85 18.58 5.37
N VAL A 195 -20.96 17.78 4.80
CA VAL A 195 -20.64 17.73 3.37
C VAL A 195 -21.65 16.84 2.66
N LEU A 196 -22.29 17.34 1.60
CA LEU A 196 -23.29 16.60 0.83
C LEU A 196 -22.77 16.20 -0.55
N VAL A 197 -23.48 15.26 -1.18
CA VAL A 197 -23.24 14.87 -2.58
C VAL A 197 -23.40 16.09 -3.50
N ASN A 198 -22.47 16.27 -4.43
CA ASN A 198 -22.28 17.43 -5.32
C ASN A 198 -21.67 18.69 -4.69
N ASP A 199 -21.27 18.65 -3.41
CA ASP A 199 -20.41 19.71 -2.88
C ASP A 199 -18.97 19.59 -3.40
N TRP A 200 -18.21 20.67 -3.29
CA TRP A 200 -16.82 20.75 -3.74
C TRP A 200 -15.88 20.81 -2.55
N LEU A 201 -14.79 20.05 -2.61
CA LEU A 201 -13.68 20.07 -1.66
C LEU A 201 -12.43 20.63 -2.36
N ASP A 202 -11.88 21.71 -1.84
CA ASP A 202 -10.57 22.23 -2.24
C ASP A 202 -9.51 21.64 -1.33
N HIS A 203 -8.86 20.57 -1.79
CA HIS A 203 -7.88 19.81 -1.03
C HIS A 203 -6.44 20.25 -1.39
N PRO A 204 -5.56 20.53 -0.40
CA PRO A 204 -4.26 21.16 -0.64
C PRO A 204 -3.32 20.34 -1.54
N THR A 205 -3.49 19.02 -1.59
CA THR A 205 -2.68 18.12 -2.42
C THR A 205 -3.42 17.62 -3.67
N LEU A 206 -4.76 17.57 -3.63
CA LEU A 206 -5.55 16.93 -4.69
C LEU A 206 -6.25 17.96 -5.59
N GLY A 207 -6.21 19.25 -5.23
CA GLY A 207 -6.91 20.32 -5.92
C GLY A 207 -8.42 20.29 -5.62
N ALA A 208 -9.18 20.96 -6.48
CA ALA A 208 -10.64 20.98 -6.39
C ALA A 208 -11.22 19.62 -6.81
N ALA A 209 -12.08 19.08 -5.95
CA ALA A 209 -12.72 17.80 -6.15
C ALA A 209 -14.22 17.87 -5.85
N ARG A 210 -15.03 17.13 -6.61
CA ARG A 210 -16.47 17.06 -6.41
C ARG A 210 -16.85 15.82 -5.62
N VAL A 211 -17.71 15.95 -4.63
CA VAL A 211 -18.21 14.82 -3.83
C VAL A 211 -19.24 14.04 -4.64
N LEU A 212 -18.96 12.77 -4.90
CA LEU A 212 -19.84 11.87 -5.65
C LEU A 212 -20.75 11.05 -4.74
N ALA A 213 -20.24 10.64 -3.58
CA ALA A 213 -20.99 9.83 -2.62
C ALA A 213 -20.46 10.10 -1.20
N VAL A 214 -21.38 10.10 -0.24
CA VAL A 214 -21.08 10.13 1.20
C VAL A 214 -21.45 8.76 1.72
N GLU A 215 -20.45 7.96 2.08
CA GLU A 215 -20.66 6.57 2.52
C GLU A 215 -20.93 6.50 4.03
N SER A 216 -20.34 7.43 4.78
CA SER A 216 -20.55 7.64 6.22
C SER A 216 -20.09 9.06 6.58
N ASP A 217 -20.40 9.52 7.80
CA ASP A 217 -19.94 10.82 8.32
C ASP A 217 -18.41 10.99 8.29
N GLU A 218 -17.68 9.88 8.16
CA GLU A 218 -16.22 9.86 8.15
C GLU A 218 -15.59 9.58 6.78
N LYS A 219 -16.35 9.16 5.77
CA LYS A 219 -15.81 8.78 4.44
C LYS A 219 -16.63 9.33 3.28
N VAL A 220 -15.94 10.00 2.36
CA VAL A 220 -16.51 10.54 1.13
C VAL A 220 -15.73 10.09 -0.10
N THR A 221 -16.45 9.76 -1.16
CA THR A 221 -15.86 9.51 -2.48
C THR A 221 -15.90 10.81 -3.28
N ILE A 222 -14.72 11.26 -3.72
CA ILE A 222 -14.55 12.48 -4.52
C ILE A 222 -14.05 12.17 -5.93
N GLU A 223 -14.36 13.06 -6.85
CA GLU A 223 -13.90 13.08 -8.24
C GLU A 223 -13.06 14.33 -8.47
N LEU A 224 -11.81 14.13 -8.90
CA LEU A 224 -10.88 15.21 -9.21
C LEU A 224 -11.22 15.83 -10.57
N GLU A 225 -10.73 17.04 -10.85
CA GLU A 225 -10.83 17.66 -12.19
C GLU A 225 -10.17 16.78 -13.29
N SER A 226 -9.28 15.86 -12.93
CA SER A 226 -8.70 14.86 -13.84
C SER A 226 -9.62 13.67 -14.16
N GLY A 227 -10.82 13.59 -13.57
CA GLY A 227 -11.76 12.47 -13.70
C GLY A 227 -11.43 11.26 -12.81
N ARG A 228 -10.33 11.31 -12.04
CA ARG A 228 -9.94 10.25 -11.09
C ARG A 228 -10.85 10.27 -9.86
N LYS A 229 -11.30 9.09 -9.41
CA LYS A 229 -12.10 8.93 -8.19
C LYS A 229 -11.23 8.48 -7.01
N VAL A 230 -11.40 9.09 -5.86
CA VAL A 230 -10.60 8.84 -4.65
C VAL A 230 -11.51 8.86 -3.42
N GLN A 231 -11.30 7.94 -2.48
CA GLN A 231 -11.96 7.97 -1.18
C GLN A 231 -11.13 8.81 -0.19
N LEU A 232 -11.80 9.72 0.53
CA LEU A 232 -11.20 10.56 1.56
C LEU A 232 -11.84 10.29 2.92
N HIS A 233 -11.00 10.25 3.96
CA HIS A 233 -11.44 10.14 5.34
C HIS A 233 -11.59 11.54 5.96
N LEU A 234 -12.82 11.97 6.21
CA LEU A 234 -13.13 13.28 6.80
C LEU A 234 -12.59 13.44 8.23
N GLY A 235 -12.43 12.33 8.97
CA GLY A 235 -11.86 12.34 10.33
C GLY A 235 -10.41 12.86 10.43
N LEU A 236 -9.68 12.93 9.31
CA LEU A 236 -8.31 13.46 9.25
C LEU A 236 -8.25 14.91 8.74
N LEU A 237 -9.41 15.48 8.43
CA LEU A 237 -9.55 16.72 7.67
C LEU A 237 -10.36 17.74 8.47
N GLN A 238 -9.88 18.97 8.49
CA GLN A 238 -10.66 20.12 8.94
C GLN A 238 -11.30 20.76 7.72
N VAL A 239 -12.63 20.82 7.73
CA VAL A 239 -13.43 21.28 6.60
C VAL A 239 -14.02 22.64 6.96
N THR A 240 -13.72 23.67 6.17
CA THR A 240 -14.25 25.03 6.38
C THR A 240 -14.97 25.48 5.12
N GLN A 241 -16.24 25.87 5.22
CA GLN A 241 -16.98 26.37 4.06
C GLN A 241 -16.33 27.68 3.56
N SER A 242 -15.95 27.71 2.29
CA SER A 242 -15.18 28.79 1.68
C SER A 242 -15.91 29.49 0.54
N GLY A 243 -17.06 28.98 0.08
CA GLY A 243 -17.89 29.63 -0.94
C GLY A 243 -18.88 28.69 -1.62
N THR A 244 -19.18 28.97 -2.89
CA THR A 244 -20.00 28.12 -3.78
C THR A 244 -19.31 27.99 -5.14
N LYS A 245 -19.28 26.78 -5.72
CA LYS A 245 -18.73 26.48 -7.05
C LYS A 245 -19.73 25.61 -7.81
N ASP A 246 -20.05 25.99 -9.05
CA ASP A 246 -20.95 25.25 -9.96
C ASP A 246 -22.28 24.79 -9.34
N GLY A 247 -22.91 25.65 -8.53
CA GLY A 247 -24.18 25.36 -7.87
C GLY A 247 -24.11 24.51 -6.60
N GLY A 248 -22.91 24.03 -6.22
CA GLY A 248 -22.64 23.33 -4.95
C GLY A 248 -21.88 24.20 -3.94
N ARG A 249 -21.81 23.75 -2.67
CA ARG A 249 -21.05 24.44 -1.62
C ARG A 249 -19.57 24.07 -1.76
N LEU A 250 -18.68 25.06 -1.69
CA LEU A 250 -17.24 24.87 -1.73
C LEU A 250 -16.69 24.88 -0.32
N TYR A 251 -16.00 23.80 0.04
CA TYR A 251 -15.31 23.64 1.30
C TYR A 251 -13.81 23.61 1.08
N LYS A 252 -13.10 24.43 1.84
CA LYS A 252 -11.65 24.36 1.94
C LYS A 252 -11.27 23.30 2.96
N VAL A 253 -10.41 22.38 2.55
CA VAL A 253 -9.99 21.27 3.39
C VAL A 253 -8.57 21.52 3.88
N THR A 254 -8.31 21.31 5.17
CA THR A 254 -6.97 21.40 5.76
C THR A 254 -6.66 20.12 6.52
N ILE A 255 -5.49 19.52 6.29
CA ILE A 255 -5.12 18.26 6.97
C ILE A 255 -4.78 18.55 8.43
N ARG A 256 -5.49 17.92 9.38
CA ARG A 256 -5.15 18.04 10.81
C ARG A 256 -3.88 17.24 11.08
N ARG A 257 -2.75 17.93 11.23
CA ARG A 257 -1.54 17.33 11.83
C ARG A 257 -1.83 17.06 13.30
N ARG A 258 -1.98 15.78 13.70
CA ARG A 258 -1.93 15.42 15.12
C ARG A 258 -0.53 15.80 15.64
N ARG A 259 -0.50 16.72 16.60
CA ARG A 259 0.70 17.01 17.41
C ARG A 259 0.97 15.86 18.35
#